data_AF-M5S446-F1
#
_entry.id   AF-M5S446-F1
#
_cell.length_a   1.000
_cell.length_b   1.000
_cell.length_c   1.000
_cell.angle_alpha   90.00
_cell.angle_beta   90.00
_cell.angle_gamma   90.00
#
_symmetry.space_group_name_H-M   'P 1'
#
loop_
_entity.id
_entity.type
_entity.pdbx_description
1 polymer ?
#
loop_
_entity_poly.entity_id
_entity_poly.type
_entity_poly.pdbx_seq_one_letter_code
_entity_poly.pdbx_strand_id
1 'polypeptide(L)'
;MIATICDNHVMVTQTAARLDGLVKSLTNAVESGDGDTLYQLFYTENQPEDLSIMMKQQMTALVSNDSLELNEIRVLDFADHRPEPELPGELNGKKLKFLQPPSHWIIASMGGGDGGTNLSLDLTFPAREIDGAWKLLGSRYEEE
;
A
#
# COMPACT_ATOMS: atom_id res chain seq x y z
N MET A 1 -3.51 47.63 10.76
CA MET A 1 -3.36 46.65 11.84
C MET A 1 -3.59 45.29 11.19
N ILE A 2 -2.51 44.54 10.97
CA ILE A 2 -2.53 43.25 10.27
C ILE A 2 -2.95 42.21 11.30
N ALA A 3 -4.14 41.63 11.14
CA ALA A 3 -4.52 40.42 11.84
C ALA A 3 -4.26 39.25 10.89
N THR A 4 -3.05 38.69 10.97
CA THR A 4 -2.73 37.38 10.45
C THR A 4 -3.50 36.36 11.29
N ILE A 5 -4.59 35.84 10.73
CA ILE A 5 -5.24 34.65 11.25
C ILE A 5 -4.56 33.50 10.52
N CYS A 6 -3.56 32.89 11.18
CA CYS A 6 -3.10 31.55 10.84
C CYS A 6 -4.23 30.58 11.18
N ASP A 7 -5.19 30.44 10.26
CA ASP A 7 -6.12 29.33 10.28
C ASP A 7 -5.32 28.09 9.90
N ASN A 8 -4.80 27.41 10.93
CA ASN A 8 -4.22 26.09 10.82
C ASN A 8 -5.37 25.07 10.63
N HIS A 9 -6.16 25.26 9.56
CA HIS A 9 -7.00 24.21 9.04
C HIS A 9 -6.04 23.16 8.49
N VAL A 10 -5.92 22.09 9.25
CA VAL A 10 -5.53 20.77 8.76
C VAL A 10 -6.20 20.62 7.40
N MET A 11 -5.40 20.70 6.33
CA MET A 11 -5.82 20.21 5.02
C MET A 11 -5.96 18.71 5.18
N VAL A 12 -7.09 18.26 5.74
CA VAL A 12 -7.62 16.93 5.47
C VAL A 12 -7.99 17.02 4.00
N THR A 13 -7.01 16.75 3.14
CA THR A 13 -7.18 16.77 1.70
C THR A 13 -8.38 15.90 1.38
N GLN A 14 -9.34 16.46 0.65
CA GLN A 14 -10.62 15.83 0.32
C GLN A 14 -10.46 14.47 -0.38
N THR A 15 -9.25 14.16 -0.87
CA THR A 15 -8.75 12.86 -1.33
C THR A 15 -8.77 11.76 -0.25
N ALA A 16 -8.47 12.10 1.01
CA ALA A 16 -8.48 11.15 2.13
C ALA A 16 -9.87 10.53 2.37
N ALA A 17 -10.95 11.29 2.16
CA ALA A 17 -12.32 10.80 2.36
C ALA A 17 -12.77 9.76 1.32
N ARG A 18 -12.16 9.72 0.13
CA ARG A 18 -12.47 8.70 -0.91
C ARG A 18 -11.64 7.42 -0.76
N LEU A 19 -10.43 7.54 -0.22
CA LEU A 19 -9.54 6.40 0.05
C LEU A 19 -9.94 5.59 1.28
N ASP A 20 -10.78 6.15 2.16
CA ASP A 20 -11.26 5.52 3.40
C ASP A 20 -11.79 4.09 3.20
N GLY A 21 -12.55 3.86 2.12
CA GLY A 21 -13.06 2.54 1.79
C GLY A 21 -11.95 1.51 1.49
N LEU A 22 -10.94 1.92 0.71
CA LEU A 22 -9.79 1.05 0.39
C LEU A 22 -8.93 0.81 1.63
N VAL A 23 -8.67 1.86 2.41
CA VAL A 23 -7.92 1.78 3.67
C VAL A 23 -8.61 0.82 4.63
N LYS A 24 -9.93 0.96 4.84
CA LYS A 24 -10.72 0.07 5.70
C LYS A 24 -10.70 -1.38 5.21
N SER A 25 -10.82 -1.61 3.91
CA SER A 25 -10.70 -2.96 3.34
C SER A 25 -9.32 -3.55 3.57
N LEU A 26 -8.25 -2.74 3.45
CA LEU A 26 -6.89 -3.17 3.74
C LEU A 26 -6.72 -3.51 5.23
N THR A 27 -7.17 -2.64 6.13
CA THR A 27 -7.16 -2.88 7.58
C THR A 27 -7.83 -4.20 7.91
N ASN A 28 -9.06 -4.39 7.45
CA ASN A 28 -9.81 -5.61 7.69
C ASN A 28 -9.09 -6.86 7.17
N ALA A 29 -8.50 -6.80 5.97
CA ALA A 29 -7.80 -7.95 5.39
C ALA A 29 -6.54 -8.32 6.17
N VAL A 30 -5.78 -7.32 6.63
CA VAL A 30 -4.59 -7.51 7.45
C VAL A 30 -4.96 -8.05 8.83
N GLU A 31 -5.91 -7.42 9.53
CA GLU A 31 -6.35 -7.84 10.87
C GLU A 31 -7.02 -9.23 10.87
N SER A 32 -7.69 -9.61 9.78
CA SER A 32 -8.33 -10.93 9.66
C SER A 32 -7.35 -12.03 9.26
N GLY A 33 -6.09 -11.69 8.94
CA GLY A 33 -5.12 -12.65 8.41
C GLY A 33 -5.47 -13.19 7.02
N ASP A 34 -6.33 -12.49 6.26
CA ASP A 34 -6.90 -12.98 5.01
C ASP A 34 -6.14 -12.43 3.78
N GLY A 35 -5.09 -13.17 3.40
CA GLY A 35 -4.19 -12.74 2.33
C GLY A 35 -4.84 -12.75 0.94
N ASP A 36 -5.90 -13.54 0.74
CA ASP A 36 -6.65 -13.54 -0.51
C ASP A 36 -7.46 -12.25 -0.66
N THR A 37 -8.15 -11.84 0.41
CA THR A 37 -8.87 -10.57 0.47
C THR A 37 -7.93 -9.39 0.25
N LEU A 38 -6.73 -9.41 0.86
CA LEU A 38 -5.72 -8.38 0.62
C LEU A 38 -5.30 -8.34 -0.85
N TYR A 39 -5.07 -9.50 -1.46
CA TYR A 39 -4.73 -9.62 -2.88
C TYR A 39 -5.85 -9.10 -3.82
N GLN A 40 -7.13 -9.33 -3.48
CA GLN A 40 -8.29 -8.84 -4.25
C GLN A 40 -8.40 -7.31 -4.30
N LEU A 41 -7.71 -6.58 -3.41
CA LEU A 41 -7.66 -5.12 -3.45
C LEU A 41 -6.77 -4.58 -4.57
N PHE A 42 -5.90 -5.42 -5.14
CA PHE A 42 -5.00 -5.05 -6.20
C PHE A 42 -5.67 -5.13 -7.58
N TYR A 43 -5.44 -4.09 -8.38
CA TYR A 43 -5.61 -4.16 -9.82
C TYR A 43 -4.46 -4.96 -10.42
N THR A 44 -4.76 -6.15 -10.92
CA THR A 44 -3.81 -7.13 -11.49
C THR A 44 -4.14 -7.49 -12.94
N GLU A 45 -5.01 -6.72 -13.59
CA GLU A 45 -5.36 -6.94 -14.99
C GLU A 45 -4.12 -6.77 -15.87
N ASN A 46 -3.80 -7.78 -16.70
CA ASN A 46 -2.57 -7.87 -17.48
C ASN A 46 -1.27 -8.04 -16.66
N GLN A 47 -1.36 -8.38 -15.38
CA GLN A 47 -0.21 -8.83 -14.60
C GLN A 47 0.23 -10.22 -15.09
N PRO A 48 1.53 -10.43 -15.36
CA PRO A 48 2.09 -11.76 -15.57
C PRO A 48 1.67 -12.76 -14.46
N GLU A 49 1.38 -13.99 -14.85
CA GLU A 49 0.89 -15.03 -13.91
C GLU A 49 1.91 -15.31 -12.80
N ASP A 50 3.20 -15.35 -13.13
CA ASP A 50 4.27 -15.57 -12.16
C ASP A 50 4.33 -14.46 -11.10
N LEU A 51 4.18 -13.18 -11.51
CA LEU A 51 4.11 -12.04 -10.59
C LEU A 51 2.86 -12.13 -9.70
N SER A 52 1.73 -12.54 -10.26
CA SER A 52 0.48 -12.73 -9.53
C SER A 52 0.61 -13.79 -8.43
N ILE A 53 1.24 -14.92 -8.75
CA ILE A 53 1.49 -16.00 -7.79
C ILE A 53 2.43 -15.52 -6.67
N MET A 54 3.56 -14.90 -7.02
CA MET A 54 4.51 -14.40 -6.04
C MET A 54 3.91 -13.33 -5.12
N MET A 55 3.17 -12.40 -5.69
CA MET A 55 2.50 -11.33 -4.95
C MET A 55 1.48 -11.90 -3.98
N LYS A 56 0.65 -12.85 -4.42
CA LYS A 56 -0.31 -13.53 -3.54
C LYS A 56 0.39 -14.26 -2.39
N GLN A 57 1.48 -14.99 -2.68
CA GLN A 57 2.27 -15.67 -1.65
C GLN A 57 2.87 -14.69 -0.63
N GLN A 58 3.38 -13.54 -1.08
CA GLN A 58 3.91 -12.51 -0.19
C GLN A 58 2.81 -11.91 0.69
N MET A 59 1.64 -11.59 0.13
CA MET A 59 0.52 -11.03 0.90
C MET A 59 0.04 -12.02 1.97
N THR A 60 -0.14 -13.30 1.62
CA THR A 60 -0.50 -14.34 2.58
C THR A 60 0.56 -14.48 3.68
N ALA A 61 1.84 -14.54 3.32
CA ALA A 61 2.91 -14.67 4.31
C ALA A 61 2.97 -13.47 5.27
N LEU A 62 2.65 -12.26 4.80
CA LEU A 62 2.63 -11.05 5.62
C LEU A 62 1.49 -11.08 6.63
N VAL A 63 0.26 -11.37 6.20
CA VAL A 63 -0.91 -11.33 7.10
C VAL A 63 -1.06 -12.57 7.98
N SER A 64 -0.44 -13.70 7.60
CA SER A 64 -0.37 -14.90 8.45
C SER A 64 0.73 -14.82 9.50
N ASN A 65 1.42 -13.69 9.65
CA ASN A 65 2.42 -13.50 10.68
C ASN A 65 1.77 -12.94 11.95
N ASP A 66 1.34 -13.84 12.86
CA ASP A 66 0.73 -13.48 14.15
C ASP A 66 1.63 -12.63 15.06
N SER A 67 2.92 -12.46 14.73
CA SER A 67 3.84 -11.60 15.50
C SER A 67 3.78 -10.13 15.08
N LEU A 68 3.01 -9.78 14.06
CA LEU A 68 2.90 -8.42 13.54
C LEU A 68 1.45 -7.94 13.60
N GLU A 69 1.24 -6.86 14.36
CA GLU A 69 -0.05 -6.19 14.44
C GLU A 69 -0.02 -4.89 13.64
N LEU A 70 -1.14 -4.54 13.03
CA LEU A 70 -1.28 -3.26 12.33
C LEU A 70 -1.37 -2.12 13.34
N ASN A 71 -0.42 -1.19 13.32
CA ASN A 71 -0.39 -0.05 14.24
C ASN A 71 -1.02 1.20 13.63
N GLU A 72 -0.65 1.52 12.39
CA GLU A 72 -1.06 2.75 11.73
C GLU A 72 -1.17 2.55 10.21
N ILE A 73 -2.09 3.26 9.58
CA ILE A 73 -2.11 3.45 8.12
C ILE A 73 -1.96 4.93 7.80
N ARG A 74 -1.00 5.24 6.93
CA ARG A 74 -0.78 6.57 6.37
C ARG A 74 -1.11 6.57 4.88
N VAL A 75 -1.67 7.67 4.41
CA VAL A 75 -1.94 7.90 2.99
C VAL A 75 -1.22 9.16 2.57
N LEU A 76 -0.37 9.06 1.55
CA LEU A 76 0.43 10.16 1.05
C LEU A 76 0.20 10.31 -0.46
N ASP A 77 0.32 11.53 -0.98
CA ASP A 77 0.40 11.76 -2.42
C ASP A 77 1.65 11.05 -3.00
N PHE A 78 1.56 10.58 -4.24
CA PHE A 78 2.65 9.81 -4.86
C PHE A 78 3.97 10.60 -4.93
N ALA A 79 3.90 11.91 -5.09
CA ALA A 79 5.06 12.79 -5.15
C ALA A 79 5.75 13.02 -3.79
N ASP A 80 5.02 12.84 -2.69
CA ASP A 80 5.45 13.18 -1.33
C ASP A 80 6.14 12.02 -0.60
N HIS A 81 6.21 10.84 -1.21
CA HIS A 81 6.90 9.68 -0.65
C HIS A 81 7.72 8.94 -1.70
N ARG A 82 8.94 8.58 -1.31
CA ARG A 82 9.85 7.73 -2.09
C ARG A 82 10.20 6.51 -1.24
N PRO A 83 9.66 5.33 -1.57
CA PRO A 83 9.95 4.13 -0.80
C PRO A 83 11.42 3.73 -0.96
N GLU A 84 11.99 3.19 0.11
CA GLU A 84 13.31 2.55 0.11
C GLU A 84 13.14 1.09 0.58
N PRO A 85 13.38 0.09 -0.28
CA PRO A 85 13.86 0.19 -1.67
C PRO A 85 12.83 0.81 -2.64
N GLU A 86 13.31 1.32 -3.78
CA GLU A 86 12.44 1.90 -4.81
C GLU A 86 11.39 0.89 -5.30
N LEU A 87 10.14 1.35 -5.46
CA LEU A 87 9.01 0.56 -5.94
C LEU A 87 8.46 1.10 -7.26
N PRO A 88 8.07 0.22 -8.20
CA PRO A 88 8.21 -1.24 -8.11
C PRO A 88 9.66 -1.64 -8.39
N GLY A 89 10.14 -2.67 -7.68
CA GLY A 89 11.55 -3.05 -7.70
C GLY A 89 11.92 -3.91 -8.91
N GLU A 90 12.86 -4.82 -8.70
CA GLU A 90 13.32 -5.77 -9.71
C GLU A 90 13.00 -7.20 -9.28
N LEU A 91 12.59 -8.04 -10.24
CA LEU A 91 12.40 -9.47 -10.01
C LEU A 91 13.19 -10.26 -11.05
N ASN A 92 14.03 -11.20 -10.60
CA ASN A 92 14.89 -12.02 -11.46
C ASN A 92 15.75 -11.20 -12.44
N GLY A 93 16.21 -10.01 -12.00
CA GLY A 93 17.00 -9.09 -12.82
C GLY A 93 16.20 -8.32 -13.88
N LYS A 94 14.87 -8.44 -13.88
CA LYS A 94 13.98 -7.64 -14.72
C LYS A 94 13.36 -6.52 -13.89
N LYS A 95 13.46 -5.30 -14.40
CA LYS A 95 12.75 -4.16 -13.82
C LYS A 95 11.25 -4.36 -13.91
N LEU A 96 10.55 -3.89 -12.90
CA LEU A 96 9.09 -3.86 -12.88
C LEU A 96 8.62 -2.43 -13.16
N LYS A 97 7.40 -2.31 -13.69
CA LYS A 97 6.63 -1.06 -13.74
C LYS A 97 5.27 -1.31 -13.13
N PHE A 98 4.66 -0.27 -12.58
CA PHE A 98 3.26 -0.35 -12.16
C PHE A 98 2.37 -0.57 -13.39
N LEU A 99 1.29 -1.33 -13.21
CA LEU A 99 0.31 -1.57 -14.29
C LEU A 99 -0.35 -0.27 -14.75
N GLN A 100 -0.52 0.68 -13.83
CA GLN A 100 -1.05 2.02 -14.07
C GLN A 100 -0.18 3.05 -13.33
N PRO A 101 -0.18 4.34 -13.74
CA PRO A 101 0.59 5.36 -13.05
C PRO A 101 -0.06 5.67 -11.68
N PRO A 102 0.62 5.43 -10.55
CA PRO A 102 0.08 5.67 -9.21
C PRO A 102 -0.22 7.15 -8.96
N SER A 103 -1.13 7.39 -8.02
CA SER A 103 -1.49 8.74 -7.56
C SER A 103 -1.23 8.95 -6.08
N HIS A 104 -1.30 7.87 -5.29
CA HIS A 104 -1.11 7.89 -3.85
C HIS A 104 -0.29 6.68 -3.41
N TRP A 105 0.29 6.80 -2.22
CA TRP A 105 0.86 5.71 -1.45
C TRP A 105 -0.03 5.42 -0.25
N ILE A 106 -0.26 4.13 0.02
CA ILE A 106 -0.86 3.65 1.26
C ILE A 106 0.24 2.91 2.01
N ILE A 107 0.61 3.40 3.18
CA ILE A 107 1.67 2.84 4.02
C ILE A 107 1.02 2.24 5.26
N ALA A 108 1.08 0.92 5.40
CA ALA A 108 0.62 0.20 6.57
C ALA A 108 1.83 -0.11 7.46
N SER A 109 1.91 0.58 8.60
CA SER A 109 2.94 0.39 9.60
C SER A 109 2.52 -0.73 10.53
N MET A 110 3.20 -1.85 10.42
CA MET A 110 3.00 -3.02 11.28
C MET A 110 4.12 -3.08 12.32
N GLY A 111 3.81 -3.64 13.47
CA GLY A 111 4.80 -3.86 14.50
C GLY A 111 4.33 -4.89 15.50
N GLY A 112 5.29 -5.55 16.11
CA GLY A 112 5.04 -6.56 17.12
C GLY A 112 6.34 -7.27 17.50
N GLY A 113 6.29 -8.07 18.54
CA GLY A 113 7.51 -8.67 19.08
C GLY A 113 7.24 -9.73 20.14
N ASP A 114 7.91 -10.85 20.00
CA ASP A 114 7.86 -11.95 20.97
C ASP A 114 8.90 -11.71 22.07
N GLY A 115 8.56 -10.86 23.03
CA GLY A 115 9.24 -10.71 24.34
C GLY A 115 10.72 -10.29 24.38
N GLY A 116 11.40 -10.10 23.24
CA GLY A 116 12.83 -9.76 23.21
C GLY A 116 13.32 -9.01 21.97
N THR A 117 12.51 -8.87 20.92
CA THR A 117 12.87 -8.08 19.72
C THR A 117 11.62 -7.41 19.18
N ASN A 118 11.66 -6.07 19.09
CA ASN A 118 10.58 -5.29 18.50
C ASN A 118 10.80 -5.26 16.99
N LEU A 119 9.94 -5.95 16.24
CA LEU A 119 9.92 -5.89 14.78
C LEU A 119 8.96 -4.78 14.38
N SER A 120 9.40 -3.89 13.49
CA SER A 120 8.53 -2.90 12.85
C SER A 120 8.76 -2.97 11.35
N LEU A 121 7.66 -2.99 10.59
CA LEU A 121 7.65 -3.18 9.15
C LEU A 121 6.65 -2.21 8.54
N ASP A 122 7.12 -1.34 7.64
CA ASP A 122 6.27 -0.47 6.84
C ASP A 122 5.99 -1.14 5.49
N LEU A 123 4.73 -1.51 5.25
CA LEU A 123 4.27 -2.01 3.96
C LEU A 123 3.76 -0.85 3.12
N THR A 124 4.44 -0.58 2.01
CA THR A 124 4.10 0.53 1.11
C THR A 124 3.41 0.01 -0.15
N PHE A 125 2.20 0.51 -0.41
CA PHE A 125 1.37 0.11 -1.53
C PHE A 125 1.04 1.29 -2.46
N PRO A 126 1.29 1.17 -3.77
CA PRO A 126 0.85 2.17 -4.76
C PRO A 126 -0.67 2.10 -4.94
N ALA A 127 -1.35 3.25 -5.06
CA ALA A 127 -2.81 3.31 -5.19
C ALA A 127 -3.29 4.33 -6.24
N ARG A 128 -4.43 4.00 -6.86
CA ARG A 128 -5.14 4.86 -7.83
C ARG A 128 -6.63 4.53 -7.92
N GLU A 129 -7.43 5.52 -8.30
CA GLU A 129 -8.83 5.34 -8.73
C GLU A 129 -8.87 4.79 -10.17
N ILE A 130 -9.44 3.60 -10.34
CA ILE A 130 -9.66 2.90 -11.61
C ILE A 130 -11.15 2.60 -11.72
N ASP A 131 -11.79 3.03 -12.81
CA ASP A 131 -13.22 2.84 -13.06
C ASP A 131 -14.15 3.27 -11.90
N GLY A 132 -13.78 4.35 -11.19
CA GLY A 132 -14.53 4.89 -10.06
C GLY A 132 -14.33 4.17 -8.73
N ALA A 133 -13.39 3.23 -8.65
CA ALA A 133 -13.02 2.53 -7.42
C ALA A 133 -11.52 2.68 -7.13
N TRP A 134 -11.17 2.92 -5.86
CA TRP A 134 -9.78 2.91 -5.42
C TRP A 134 -9.24 1.48 -5.38
N LYS A 135 -8.08 1.29 -6.00
CA LYS A 135 -7.37 0.01 -6.08
C LYS A 135 -5.91 0.19 -5.73
N LEU A 136 -5.32 -0.85 -5.13
CA LEU A 136 -3.87 -0.98 -5.04
C LEU A 136 -3.32 -1.41 -6.41
N LEU A 137 -2.10 -1.06 -6.74
CA LEU A 137 -1.55 -1.34 -8.07
C LEU A 137 -0.61 -2.54 -8.06
N GLY A 138 -0.91 -3.51 -8.92
CA GLY A 138 0.01 -4.56 -9.28
C GLY A 138 1.15 -4.05 -10.16
N SER A 139 2.03 -4.99 -10.54
CA SER A 139 3.23 -4.70 -11.32
C SER A 139 3.31 -5.60 -12.54
N ARG A 140 3.99 -5.11 -13.59
CA ARG A 140 4.34 -5.88 -14.78
C ARG A 140 5.83 -5.74 -15.06
N TYR A 141 6.37 -6.64 -15.87
CA TYR A 141 7.72 -6.52 -16.36
C TYR A 141 7.89 -5.27 -17.22
N GLU A 142 9.04 -4.62 -17.04
CA GLU A 142 9.48 -3.60 -17.95
C GLU A 142 9.88 -4.22 -19.28
N GLU A 143 9.10 -3.99 -20.34
CA GLU A 143 9.55 -4.29 -21.70
C GLU A 143 10.81 -3.47 -21.98
N GLU A 144 11.90 -4.18 -22.30
CA GLU A 144 13.23 -3.67 -22.63
C GLU A 144 13.27 -2.91 -23.97
#